data_AF-A0A6G3WJ48-F1
#
_entry.id   AF-A0A6G3WJ48-F1
#
_cell.length_a   1.000
_cell.length_b   1.000
_cell.length_c   1.000
_cell.angle_alpha   90.00
_cell.angle_beta   90.00
_cell.angle_gamma   90.00
#
_symmetry.space_group_name_H-M   'P 1'
#
loop_
_entity.id
_entity.type
_entity.pdbx_description
1 polymer ?
#
loop_
_entity_poly.entity_id
_entity_poly.type
_entity_poly.pdbx_seq_one_letter_code
_entity_poly.pdbx_strand_id
1 'polypeptide(L)'
;MLSVAVVGSGPSGVYTAQALLQQSLVPDVRVHVLDRLPTPYGLVRYGVAPDHEKIKSLQNSLRAVLEDDRVTFVGNVGVGGAEGVSPARLAELYHAVVYCVGASADRALAVPGESLPGSYSATRFVSWYSAHP
;
A
#
# COMPACT_ATOMS: atom_id res chain seq x y z
N MET A 1 -15.12 -18.83 8.13
CA MET A 1 -13.88 -18.20 7.63
C MET A 1 -14.15 -16.74 7.31
N LEU A 2 -13.61 -15.82 8.11
CA LEU A 2 -13.68 -14.38 7.84
C LEU A 2 -12.66 -14.04 6.74
N SER A 3 -13.11 -13.38 5.68
CA SER A 3 -12.23 -12.94 4.58
C SER A 3 -12.26 -11.42 4.46
N VAL A 4 -11.08 -10.80 4.52
CA VAL A 4 -10.90 -9.34 4.50
C VAL A 4 -9.97 -8.96 3.36
N ALA A 5 -10.36 -7.95 2.58
CA ALA A 5 -9.45 -7.29 1.64
C ALA A 5 -8.79 -6.08 2.30
N VAL A 6 -7.47 -5.96 2.14
CA VAL A 6 -6.70 -4.79 2.52
C VAL A 6 -6.17 -4.15 1.24
N VAL A 7 -6.59 -2.93 0.95
CA VAL A 7 -6.22 -2.21 -0.29
C VAL A 7 -5.03 -1.29 0.00
N GLY A 8 -3.85 -1.69 -0.47
CA GLY A 8 -2.56 -1.04 -0.25
C GLY A 8 -1.65 -1.90 0.62
N SER A 9 -0.42 -2.14 0.16
CA SER A 9 0.58 -3.00 0.82
C SER A 9 1.68 -2.22 1.54
N GLY A 10 1.46 -0.93 1.79
CA GLY A 10 2.32 -0.13 2.68
C GLY A 10 2.25 -0.61 4.13
N PRO A 11 3.01 0.04 5.05
CA PRO A 11 3.03 -0.36 6.47
C PRO A 11 1.64 -0.49 7.09
N SER A 12 0.74 0.47 6.86
CA SER A 12 -0.62 0.43 7.41
C SER A 12 -1.41 -0.80 6.94
N GLY A 13 -1.27 -1.20 5.68
CA GLY A 13 -1.94 -2.38 5.15
C GLY A 13 -1.38 -3.67 5.74
N VAL A 14 -0.06 -3.81 5.76
CA VAL A 14 0.58 -5.00 6.32
C VAL A 14 0.35 -5.11 7.84
N TYR A 15 0.40 -4.01 8.59
CA TYR A 15 0.06 -4.02 10.01
C TYR A 15 -1.42 -4.30 10.26
N THR A 16 -2.32 -3.87 9.37
CA THR A 16 -3.74 -4.26 9.43
C THR A 16 -3.88 -5.77 9.26
N ALA A 17 -3.21 -6.36 8.27
CA ALA A 17 -3.20 -7.81 8.09
C ALA A 17 -2.65 -8.52 9.34
N GLN A 18 -1.53 -8.06 9.88
CA GLN A 18 -0.96 -8.60 11.12
C GLN A 18 -1.95 -8.57 12.29
N ALA A 19 -2.59 -7.43 12.52
CA ALA A 19 -3.56 -7.27 13.62
C ALA A 19 -4.77 -8.21 13.46
N LEU A 20 -5.28 -8.37 12.23
CA LEU A 20 -6.37 -9.30 11.90
C LEU A 20 -6.00 -10.77 12.14
N LEU A 21 -4.72 -11.12 11.98
CA LEU A 21 -4.22 -12.48 12.24
C LEU A 21 -3.92 -12.75 13.72
N GLN A 22 -3.57 -11.72 14.49
CA GLN A 22 -3.18 -11.82 15.91
C GLN A 22 -4.35 -11.73 16.89
N GLN A 23 -5.49 -11.18 16.47
CA GLN A 23 -6.69 -11.15 17.30
C GLN A 23 -7.25 -12.57 17.56
N SER A 24 -7.94 -12.76 18.67
CA SER A 24 -8.51 -14.04 19.11
C SER A 24 -10.04 -14.08 19.15
N LEU A 25 -10.71 -12.99 18.78
CA LEU A 25 -12.17 -12.84 18.80
C LEU A 25 -12.86 -13.65 17.70
N VAL A 26 -12.25 -13.70 16.51
CA VAL A 26 -12.81 -14.37 15.33
C VAL A 26 -11.82 -15.41 14.81
N PRO A 27 -12.18 -16.70 14.78
CA PRO A 27 -11.32 -17.75 14.22
C PRO A 27 -11.34 -17.72 12.68
N ASP A 28 -10.37 -18.40 12.06
CA ASP A 28 -10.28 -18.63 10.62
C ASP A 28 -10.35 -17.34 9.77
N VAL A 29 -9.48 -16.38 10.09
CA VAL A 29 -9.32 -15.15 9.29
C VAL A 29 -8.35 -15.39 8.13
N ARG A 30 -8.75 -14.95 6.93
CA ARG A 30 -7.88 -14.82 5.76
C ARG A 30 -7.85 -13.39 5.25
N VAL A 31 -6.67 -12.93 4.85
CA VAL A 31 -6.46 -11.56 4.40
C VAL A 31 -5.88 -11.56 2.99
N HIS A 32 -6.53 -10.85 2.07
CA HIS A 32 -5.94 -10.55 0.77
C HIS A 32 -5.41 -9.11 0.77
N VAL A 33 -4.11 -8.93 0.60
CA VAL A 33 -3.47 -7.61 0.48
C VAL A 33 -3.35 -7.29 -1.00
N LEU A 34 -4.19 -6.37 -1.48
CA LEU A 34 -4.27 -5.94 -2.86
C LEU A 34 -3.41 -4.69 -3.05
N ASP A 35 -2.57 -4.65 -4.08
CA ASP A 35 -1.82 -3.44 -4.41
C ASP A 35 -1.84 -3.16 -5.91
N ARG A 36 -1.92 -1.88 -6.27
CA ARG A 36 -1.88 -1.44 -7.68
C ARG A 36 -0.51 -1.67 -8.31
N LEU A 37 0.55 -1.75 -7.51
CA LEU A 37 1.92 -1.98 -7.96
C LEU A 37 2.28 -3.47 -7.89
N PRO A 38 3.28 -3.92 -8.68
CA PRO A 38 3.69 -5.32 -8.66
C PRO A 38 4.48 -5.70 -7.40
N THR A 39 5.07 -4.72 -6.71
CA THR A 39 5.90 -4.97 -5.53
C THR A 39 5.31 -4.32 -4.28
N PRO A 40 5.37 -5.00 -3.12
CA PRO A 40 4.75 -4.52 -1.90
C PRO A 40 5.56 -3.41 -1.19
N TYR A 41 5.10 -3.04 0.01
CA TYR A 41 5.76 -2.17 1.01
C TYR A 41 5.53 -0.66 0.84
N GLY A 42 4.90 -0.23 -0.25
CA GLY A 42 4.57 1.19 -0.47
C GLY A 42 5.77 2.11 -0.25
N LEU A 43 5.62 3.14 0.58
CA LEU A 43 6.68 4.12 0.83
C LEU A 43 7.91 3.55 1.57
N VAL A 44 7.85 2.39 2.21
CA VAL A 44 9.08 1.74 2.72
C VAL A 44 10.00 1.34 1.56
N ARG A 45 9.44 1.02 0.39
CA ARG A 45 10.18 0.77 -0.84
C ARG A 45 10.42 2.04 -1.64
N TYR A 46 9.38 2.85 -1.82
CA TYR A 46 9.36 3.96 -2.78
C TYR A 46 9.51 5.37 -2.21
N GLY A 47 9.59 5.50 -0.88
CA GLY A 47 9.66 6.80 -0.19
C GLY A 47 10.86 6.95 0.73
N VAL A 48 11.24 5.89 1.44
CA VAL A 48 12.40 5.91 2.34
C VAL A 48 13.68 6.14 1.52
N ALA A 49 14.40 7.20 1.88
CA ALA A 49 15.63 7.62 1.21
C ALA A 49 16.65 6.46 1.08
N PRO A 50 17.44 6.42 0.00
CA PRO A 50 18.33 5.31 -0.28
C PRO A 50 19.41 5.08 0.78
N ASP A 51 19.83 6.13 1.47
CA ASP A 51 20.81 6.12 2.55
C ASP A 51 20.22 5.76 3.93
N HIS A 52 18.90 5.57 4.04
CA HIS A 52 18.20 5.22 5.28
C HIS A 52 18.02 3.69 5.47
N GLU A 53 19.11 2.93 5.36
CA GLU A 53 19.11 1.46 5.38
C GLU A 53 18.44 0.84 6.63
N LYS A 54 18.61 1.46 7.80
CA LYS A 54 17.98 0.98 9.05
C LYS A 54 16.45 0.92 8.94
N ILE A 55 15.82 1.93 8.32
CA ILE A 55 14.37 1.96 8.16
C ILE A 55 13.94 0.97 7.08
N LYS A 56 14.73 0.81 6.01
CA LYS A 56 14.45 -0.20 4.97
C LYS A 56 14.46 -1.63 5.50
N SER A 57 15.20 -1.91 6.57
CA SER A 57 15.18 -3.23 7.23
C SER A 57 13.79 -3.64 7.74
N LEU A 58 12.86 -2.69 7.91
CA LEU A 58 11.46 -2.95 8.25
C LEU A 58 10.78 -3.89 7.24
N GLN A 59 11.25 -3.92 5.98
CA GLN A 59 10.74 -4.84 4.96
C GLN A 59 10.81 -6.31 5.40
N ASN A 60 11.76 -6.70 6.25
CA ASN A 60 11.85 -8.07 6.77
C ASN A 60 10.66 -8.41 7.67
N SER A 61 10.24 -7.49 8.53
CA SER A 61 9.06 -7.67 9.38
C SER A 61 7.78 -7.66 8.55
N LEU A 62 7.68 -6.78 7.54
CA LEU A 62 6.52 -6.74 6.65
C LEU A 62 6.42 -8.02 5.80
N ARG A 63 7.56 -8.51 5.32
CA ARG A 63 7.67 -9.78 4.59
C ARG A 63 7.12 -10.93 5.41
N ALA A 64 7.55 -11.08 6.67
CA ALA A 64 7.11 -12.16 7.53
C ALA A 64 5.58 -12.23 7.68
N VAL A 65 4.91 -11.06 7.67
CA VAL A 65 3.44 -11.01 7.68
C VAL A 65 2.84 -11.41 6.33
N LEU A 66 3.42 -10.94 5.22
CA LEU A 66 2.93 -11.28 3.88
C LEU A 66 3.18 -12.75 3.49
N GLU A 67 4.14 -13.41 4.15
CA GLU A 67 4.47 -14.83 3.95
C GLU A 67 3.68 -15.77 4.89
N ASP A 68 2.81 -15.26 5.79
CA ASP A 68 1.87 -16.10 6.56
C ASP A 68 0.86 -16.76 5.60
N ASP A 69 0.62 -18.07 5.76
CA ASP A 69 -0.27 -18.87 4.89
C ASP A 69 -1.72 -18.35 4.82
N ARG A 70 -2.14 -17.52 5.79
CA ARG A 70 -3.47 -16.89 5.83
C ARG A 70 -3.51 -15.56 5.10
N VAL A 71 -2.37 -15.06 4.62
CA VAL A 71 -2.23 -13.83 3.84
C VAL A 71 -1.93 -14.16 2.39
N THR A 72 -2.57 -13.45 1.47
CA THR A 72 -2.25 -13.53 0.04
C THR A 72 -2.00 -12.13 -0.48
N PHE A 73 -0.79 -11.87 -0.94
CA PHE A 73 -0.48 -10.63 -1.66
C PHE A 73 -0.88 -10.77 -3.14
N VAL A 74 -1.61 -9.78 -3.65
CA VAL A 74 -1.99 -9.70 -5.06
C VAL A 74 -1.64 -8.31 -5.59
N GLY A 75 -0.47 -8.21 -6.24
CA GLY A 75 -0.02 -6.99 -6.91
C GLY A 75 -0.68 -6.79 -8.28
N ASN A 76 -0.45 -5.62 -8.88
CA ASN A 76 -1.06 -5.19 -10.14
C ASN A 76 -2.61 -5.19 -10.13
N VAL A 77 -3.22 -4.97 -8.96
CA VAL A 77 -4.68 -4.84 -8.81
C VAL A 77 -5.01 -3.41 -8.43
N GLY A 78 -5.41 -2.61 -9.42
CA GLY A 78 -6.00 -1.30 -9.19
C GLY A 78 -7.39 -1.43 -8.55
N VAL A 79 -7.68 -0.61 -7.54
CA VAL A 79 -9.01 -0.51 -6.92
C VAL A 79 -9.56 0.90 -7.15
N GLY A 80 -10.76 0.98 -7.71
CA GLY A 80 -11.35 2.22 -8.21
C GLY A 80 -10.79 2.65 -9.57
N GLY A 81 -11.18 3.83 -10.05
CA GLY A 81 -10.89 4.28 -11.41
C GLY A 81 -11.67 3.52 -12.48
N ALA A 82 -11.40 3.82 -13.75
CA ALA A 82 -12.12 3.22 -14.89
C ALA A 82 -11.71 1.76 -15.16
N GLU A 83 -10.45 1.40 -14.86
CA GLU A 83 -9.86 0.10 -15.19
C GLU A 83 -9.66 -0.82 -13.97
N GLY A 84 -9.92 -0.31 -12.76
CA GLY A 84 -9.73 -1.06 -11.51
C GLY A 84 -11.00 -1.77 -11.03
N VAL A 85 -10.82 -2.67 -10.06
CA VAL A 85 -11.94 -3.33 -9.37
C VAL A 85 -12.71 -2.29 -8.56
N SER A 86 -14.03 -2.25 -8.70
CA SER A 86 -14.85 -1.27 -7.98
C SER A 86 -14.92 -1.57 -6.48
N PRO A 87 -15.02 -0.55 -5.60
CA PRO A 87 -15.30 -0.73 -4.18
C PRO A 87 -16.54 -1.59 -3.90
N ALA A 88 -17.61 -1.41 -4.68
CA ALA A 88 -18.83 -2.20 -4.57
C ALA A 88 -18.55 -3.69 -4.83
N ARG A 89 -17.75 -4.00 -5.85
CA ARG A 89 -17.38 -5.39 -6.15
C ARG A 89 -16.53 -6.00 -5.04
N LEU A 90 -15.62 -5.25 -4.41
CA LEU A 90 -14.88 -5.73 -3.25
C LEU A 90 -15.81 -6.00 -2.05
N ALA A 91 -16.80 -5.15 -1.81
CA ALA A 91 -17.78 -5.34 -0.75
C ALA A 91 -18.68 -6.57 -0.96
N GLU A 92 -18.90 -6.99 -2.21
CA GLU A 92 -19.59 -8.25 -2.53
C GLU A 92 -18.71 -9.49 -2.30
N LEU A 93 -17.40 -9.36 -2.53
CA LEU A 93 -16.44 -10.47 -2.49
C LEU A 93 -15.88 -10.76 -1.10
N TYR A 94 -15.80 -9.73 -0.25
CA TYR A 94 -15.17 -9.79 1.06
C TYR A 94 -16.16 -9.39 2.15
N HIS A 95 -15.96 -9.94 3.35
CA HIS A 95 -16.78 -9.59 4.51
C HIS A 95 -16.46 -8.16 5.01
N ALA A 96 -15.23 -7.70 4.78
CA ALA A 96 -14.78 -6.35 5.06
C ALA A 96 -13.69 -5.93 4.08
N VAL A 97 -13.58 -4.62 3.86
CA VAL A 97 -12.53 -4.00 3.05
C VAL A 97 -11.90 -2.87 3.87
N VAL A 98 -10.57 -2.87 3.99
CA VAL A 98 -9.82 -1.82 4.67
C VAL A 98 -8.95 -1.09 3.66
N TYR A 99 -9.14 0.22 3.54
CA TYR A 99 -8.37 1.06 2.61
C TYR A 99 -7.12 1.63 3.31
N CYS A 100 -5.96 1.17 2.85
CA CYS A 100 -4.64 1.54 3.33
C CYS A 100 -3.81 2.20 2.20
N VAL A 101 -4.48 3.04 1.41
CA VAL A 101 -3.97 3.57 0.12
C VAL A 101 -2.91 4.67 0.24
N GLY A 102 -2.69 5.20 1.44
CA GLY A 102 -1.77 6.31 1.68
C GLY A 102 -2.20 7.61 0.99
N ALA A 103 -1.24 8.49 0.72
CA ALA A 103 -1.44 9.75 0.01
C ALA A 103 -0.46 9.82 -1.18
N SER A 104 -0.97 9.64 -2.40
CA SER A 104 -0.16 9.62 -3.62
C SER A 104 0.00 10.99 -4.29
N ALA A 105 -0.82 11.97 -3.92
CA ALA A 105 -0.82 13.30 -4.52
C ALA A 105 0.08 14.28 -3.75
N ASP A 106 0.65 15.25 -4.47
CA ASP A 106 1.36 16.39 -3.89
C ASP A 106 0.41 17.53 -3.53
N ARG A 107 0.90 18.46 -2.70
CA ARG A 107 0.21 19.70 -2.36
C ARG A 107 0.78 20.84 -3.20
N ALA A 108 -0.07 21.50 -3.98
CA ALA A 108 0.31 22.68 -4.73
C ALA A 108 0.62 23.86 -3.79
N LEU A 109 1.63 24.64 -4.14
CA LEU A 109 1.98 25.91 -3.52
C LEU A 109 1.03 27.04 -3.94
N ALA A 110 0.44 26.94 -5.14
CA ALA A 110 -0.45 27.93 -5.73
C ALA A 110 0.19 29.33 -5.87
N VAL A 111 1.46 29.37 -6.29
CA VAL A 111 2.23 30.61 -6.51
C VAL A 111 2.60 30.80 -7.98
N PRO A 112 2.76 32.05 -8.46
CA PRO A 112 3.26 32.31 -9.80
C PRO A 112 4.62 31.62 -10.03
N GLY A 113 4.76 30.89 -11.13
CA GLY A 113 5.99 30.18 -11.50
C GLY A 113 6.09 28.72 -11.02
N GLU A 114 5.11 28.22 -10.25
CA GLU A 114 5.11 26.82 -9.77
C GLU A 114 5.17 25.78 -10.90
N SER A 115 4.65 26.09 -12.08
CA SER A 115 4.65 25.20 -13.25
C SER A 115 5.87 25.36 -14.17
N LEU A 116 6.84 26.23 -13.83
CA LEU A 116 8.04 26.42 -14.66
C LEU A 116 8.91 25.15 -14.67
N PRO A 117 9.64 24.88 -15.78
CA PRO A 117 10.63 23.81 -15.81
C PRO A 117 11.64 23.93 -14.66
N GLY A 118 11.84 22.84 -13.92
CA GLY A 118 12.72 22.83 -12.74
C GLY A 118 11.97 22.95 -11.40
N SER A 119 10.69 23.32 -11.42
CA SER A 119 9.81 23.27 -10.25
C SER A 119 9.15 21.89 -10.13
N TYR A 120 9.50 21.14 -9.09
CA TYR A 120 9.00 19.77 -8.86
C TYR A 120 8.61 19.56 -7.40
N SER A 121 7.57 18.75 -7.18
CA SER A 121 7.23 18.29 -5.83
C SER A 121 8.30 17.34 -5.28
N ALA A 122 8.43 17.32 -3.95
CA ALA A 122 9.24 16.31 -3.28
C ALA A 122 8.76 14.89 -3.63
N THR A 123 7.43 14.66 -3.66
CA THR A 123 6.83 13.37 -4.02
C THR A 123 7.33 12.87 -5.38
N ARG A 124 7.36 13.74 -6.39
CA ARG A 124 7.85 13.40 -7.74
C ARG A 124 9.35 13.10 -7.74
N PHE A 125 10.14 13.92 -7.09
CA PHE A 125 11.60 13.74 -7.05
C PHE A 125 12.00 12.46 -6.30
N VAL A 126 11.34 12.19 -5.17
CA VAL A 126 11.53 10.96 -4.39
C VAL A 126 11.11 9.72 -5.17
N SER A 127 9.97 9.78 -5.87
CA SER A 127 9.50 8.69 -6.72
C SER A 127 10.51 8.34 -7.82
N TRP A 128 11.10 9.38 -8.44
CA TRP A 128 12.12 9.21 -9.47
C TRP A 128 13.37 8.50 -8.95
N TYR A 129 14.00 8.98 -7.88
CA TYR A 129 15.23 8.32 -7.38
C TYR A 129 14.94 6.97 -6.72
N SER A 130 13.72 6.73 -6.25
CA SER A 130 13.30 5.46 -5.62
C SER A 130 12.78 4.43 -6.63
N ALA A 131 12.85 4.73 -7.93
CA ALA A 131 12.37 3.86 -9.01
C ALA A 131 10.89 3.44 -8.84
N HIS A 132 10.03 4.36 -8.39
CA HIS A 132 8.58 4.17 -8.46
C HIS A 132 8.13 4.25 -9.93
N PRO A 133 7.39 3.24 -10.45
CA PRO A 133 6.94 3.20 -11.84
C PRO A 133 5.86 4.25 -12.16
#